data_AF-A0A3C1Y6U4-F1
#
_entry.id   AF-A0A3C1Y6U4-F1
#
_cell.length_a   1.000
_cell.length_b   1.000
_cell.length_c   1.000
_cell.angle_alpha   90.00
_cell.angle_beta   90.00
_cell.angle_gamma   90.00
#
_symmetry.space_group_name_H-M   'P 1'
#
loop_
_entity.id
_entity.type
_entity.pdbx_description
1 polymer ?
#
loop_
_entity_poly.entity_id
_entity_poly.type
_entity_poly.pdbx_seq_one_letter_code
_entity_poly.pdbx_strand_id
1 'polypeptide(L)'
;RRWGFKVSDIMTRLHSLEEVDRFISHWDVRRKELPVATDGLVFKVNSLRQQLNLGFTAKSPRWAIAYKFAAERALTKLRFVSFEVGRMGIVTPVANLEPVLLSGTVVKRASLHNEDIIRSLDIHEGDMLYVEKGGEIIPKITGVDQSGRRPGALPVEFVSHCPACGAPLVRVEGEAAWQCPDKFGCPPQIAGRVEHFVGRKMMNIDGVGEETAQLFMNAGLVRNIADLYDLTMADMMRLPGFGERSARKVLDSLEASKTVPFDRVVYALSIPFVGDTVAKKITRAFPSIDLLMQASAAELAATKDIGPRIADSVIEYFANPANRSIVERLRAAGLQMEAVVADDARQTDLLAGKSVVISGTFTRHSRDEYKELIERNGGKNVGSISKKTDFVLAGDNMGPSKRDKAASLGIPLVDEDTFLKMIGE
;
A
#
# COMPACT_ATOMS: atom_id res chain seq x y z
N ARG A 1 -2.31 -29.77 19.99
CA ARG A 1 -3.16 -30.16 21.15
C ARG A 1 -2.34 -30.84 22.24
N ARG A 2 -1.79 -32.06 22.04
CA ARG A 2 -0.99 -32.76 23.08
C ARG A 2 0.20 -31.96 23.65
N TRP A 3 0.82 -31.10 22.85
CA TRP A 3 1.91 -30.21 23.28
C TRP A 3 1.45 -28.87 23.89
N GLY A 4 0.19 -28.73 24.29
CA GLY A 4 -0.33 -27.51 24.95
C GLY A 4 -0.77 -26.37 24.01
N PHE A 5 -0.53 -26.47 22.70
CA PHE A 5 -1.05 -25.49 21.73
C PHE A 5 -2.58 -25.47 21.72
N LYS A 6 -3.15 -24.27 21.85
CA LYS A 6 -4.58 -23.97 21.67
C LYS A 6 -4.94 -24.16 20.19
N VAL A 7 -5.92 -25.01 19.90
CA VAL A 7 -6.39 -25.31 18.54
C VAL A 7 -7.90 -25.19 18.56
N SER A 8 -8.48 -24.57 17.52
CA SER A 8 -9.94 -24.43 17.42
C SER A 8 -10.64 -25.79 17.42
N ASP A 9 -11.74 -25.89 18.18
CA ASP A 9 -12.56 -27.09 18.28
C ASP A 9 -13.48 -27.32 17.08
N ILE A 10 -13.58 -26.33 16.19
CA ILE A 10 -14.36 -26.45 14.95
C ILE A 10 -13.65 -27.26 13.86
N MET A 11 -12.34 -27.49 13.99
CA MET A 11 -11.57 -28.22 12.98
C MET A 11 -12.03 -29.67 12.89
N THR A 12 -12.57 -30.06 11.74
CA THR A 12 -13.01 -31.43 11.47
C THR A 12 -12.49 -31.95 10.14
N ARG A 13 -12.45 -33.27 9.99
CA ARG A 13 -12.13 -33.93 8.72
C ARG A 13 -13.42 -34.17 7.96
N LEU A 14 -13.42 -33.78 6.70
CA LEU A 14 -14.54 -33.96 5.78
C LEU A 14 -14.12 -34.94 4.69
N HIS A 15 -15.04 -35.82 4.28
CA HIS A 15 -14.79 -36.97 3.42
C HIS A 15 -15.46 -36.86 2.04
N SER A 16 -16.41 -35.92 1.86
CA SER A 16 -17.09 -35.69 0.58
C SER A 16 -17.41 -34.21 0.37
N LEU A 17 -17.83 -33.83 -0.84
CA LEU A 17 -18.25 -32.46 -1.15
C LEU A 17 -19.55 -32.10 -0.42
N GLU A 18 -20.46 -33.05 -0.23
CA GLU A 18 -21.71 -32.84 0.51
C GLU A 18 -21.44 -32.57 2.00
N GLU A 19 -20.38 -33.15 2.56
CA GLU A 19 -19.91 -32.79 3.90
C GLU A 19 -19.32 -31.37 3.94
N VAL A 20 -18.60 -30.96 2.89
CA VAL A 20 -18.11 -29.59 2.74
C VAL A 20 -19.26 -28.60 2.67
N ASP A 21 -20.27 -28.82 1.85
CA ASP A 21 -21.41 -27.91 1.69
C ASP A 21 -22.22 -27.78 2.97
N ARG A 22 -22.44 -28.89 3.69
CA ARG A 22 -23.08 -28.86 5.02
C ARG A 22 -22.25 -28.09 6.04
N PHE A 23 -20.92 -28.26 6.01
CA PHE A 23 -20.01 -27.56 6.90
C PHE A 23 -19.99 -26.05 6.62
N ILE A 24 -20.01 -25.65 5.36
CA ILE A 24 -20.16 -24.25 4.93
C ILE A 24 -21.48 -23.70 5.45
N SER A 25 -22.60 -24.35 5.15
CA SER A 25 -23.94 -23.88 5.52
C SER A 25 -24.12 -23.74 7.03
N HIS A 26 -23.56 -24.67 7.80
CA HIS A 26 -23.61 -24.63 9.26
C HIS A 26 -22.85 -23.42 9.82
N TRP A 27 -21.61 -23.23 9.38
CA TRP A 27 -20.76 -22.16 9.89
C TRP A 27 -21.07 -20.79 9.28
N ASP A 28 -21.79 -20.73 8.18
CA ASP A 28 -22.29 -19.46 7.63
C ASP A 28 -23.23 -18.75 8.63
N VAL A 29 -23.98 -19.52 9.42
CA VAL A 29 -24.87 -18.98 10.46
C VAL A 29 -24.17 -18.95 11.82
N ARG A 30 -23.62 -20.09 12.26
CA ARG A 30 -23.13 -20.25 13.64
C ARG A 30 -21.80 -19.58 13.94
N ARG A 31 -21.07 -19.08 12.94
CA ARG A 31 -19.83 -18.34 13.21
C ARG A 31 -20.02 -17.16 14.16
N LYS A 32 -21.22 -16.57 14.22
CA LYS A 32 -21.54 -15.43 15.11
C LYS A 32 -21.53 -15.81 16.60
N GLU A 33 -21.61 -17.11 16.91
CA GLU A 33 -21.55 -17.66 18.27
C GLU A 33 -20.11 -17.93 18.71
N LEU A 34 -19.13 -17.86 17.80
CA LEU A 34 -17.73 -18.11 18.13
C LEU A 34 -17.15 -16.95 18.96
N PRO A 35 -16.20 -17.23 19.87
CA PRO A 35 -15.55 -16.20 20.68
C PRO A 35 -14.60 -15.29 19.87
N VAL A 36 -14.51 -15.49 18.56
CA VAL A 36 -13.64 -14.75 17.64
C VAL A 36 -14.40 -14.48 16.34
N ALA A 37 -14.14 -13.33 15.72
CA ALA A 37 -14.64 -13.03 14.38
C ALA A 37 -13.97 -13.96 13.35
N THR A 38 -14.74 -14.39 12.34
CA THR A 38 -14.25 -15.25 11.26
C THR A 38 -14.86 -14.81 9.93
N ASP A 39 -14.03 -14.74 8.89
CA ASP A 39 -14.41 -14.27 7.55
C ASP A 39 -14.70 -15.39 6.54
N GLY A 40 -14.56 -16.64 6.98
CA GLY A 40 -14.61 -17.78 6.10
C GLY A 40 -14.13 -19.07 6.75
N LEU A 41 -13.95 -20.07 5.91
CA LEU A 41 -13.41 -21.39 6.22
C LEU A 41 -12.18 -21.65 5.37
N VAL A 42 -11.23 -22.42 5.89
CA VAL A 42 -10.07 -22.86 5.11
C VAL A 42 -10.15 -24.36 4.90
N PHE A 43 -10.34 -24.76 3.64
CA PHE A 43 -10.33 -26.16 3.24
C PHE A 43 -8.91 -26.55 2.84
N LYS A 44 -8.44 -27.70 3.36
CA LYS A 44 -7.08 -28.20 3.11
C LYS A 44 -7.16 -29.69 2.77
N VAL A 45 -6.41 -30.10 1.76
CA VAL A 45 -6.16 -31.53 1.52
C VAL A 45 -5.45 -32.12 2.74
N ASN A 46 -6.07 -33.08 3.42
CA ASN A 46 -5.57 -33.56 4.71
C ASN A 46 -4.24 -34.35 4.61
N SER A 47 -3.96 -34.98 3.46
CA SER A 47 -2.74 -35.77 3.28
C SER A 47 -1.52 -34.88 2.99
N LEU A 48 -0.53 -34.89 3.89
CA LEU A 48 0.74 -34.15 3.69
C LEU A 48 1.46 -34.56 2.40
N ARG A 49 1.41 -35.85 2.03
CA ARG A 49 2.00 -36.34 0.77
C ARG A 49 1.33 -35.70 -0.45
N GLN A 50 0.00 -35.56 -0.43
CA GLN A 50 -0.72 -34.90 -1.52
C GLN A 50 -0.44 -33.40 -1.55
N GLN A 51 -0.32 -32.73 -0.40
CA GLN A 51 0.06 -31.32 -0.34
C GLN A 51 1.43 -31.07 -0.99
N LEU A 52 2.42 -31.94 -0.71
CA LEU A 52 3.75 -31.86 -1.32
C LEU A 52 3.70 -31.99 -2.85
N ASN A 53 2.90 -32.92 -3.37
CA ASN A 53 2.74 -33.13 -4.81
C ASN A 53 1.99 -31.98 -5.50
N LEU A 54 1.00 -31.37 -4.82
CA LEU A 54 0.22 -30.26 -5.37
C LEU A 54 1.03 -28.97 -5.45
N GLY A 55 1.92 -28.71 -4.49
CA GLY A 55 2.84 -27.58 -4.51
C GLY A 55 2.17 -26.21 -4.31
N PHE A 56 2.80 -25.16 -4.84
CA PHE A 56 2.44 -23.74 -4.64
C PHE A 56 2.48 -22.98 -5.97
N THR A 57 1.67 -21.93 -6.08
CA THR A 57 1.85 -20.86 -7.09
C THR A 57 2.84 -19.82 -6.57
N ALA A 58 3.05 -18.72 -7.30
CA ALA A 58 3.89 -17.61 -6.85
C ALA A 58 3.45 -17.00 -5.50
N LYS A 59 2.17 -17.14 -5.12
CA LYS A 59 1.61 -16.51 -3.92
C LYS A 59 0.85 -17.46 -2.97
N SER A 60 0.34 -18.61 -3.44
CA SER A 60 -0.61 -19.42 -2.67
C SER A 60 -0.41 -20.94 -2.83
N PRO A 61 -0.72 -21.77 -1.82
CA PRO A 61 -0.72 -23.23 -1.96
C PRO A 61 -1.81 -23.71 -2.93
N ARG A 62 -1.55 -24.80 -3.66
CA ARG A 62 -2.55 -25.44 -4.54
C ARG A 62 -3.45 -26.44 -3.82
N TRP A 63 -3.13 -26.79 -2.59
CA TRP A 63 -3.80 -27.81 -1.77
C TRP A 63 -4.69 -27.21 -0.67
N ALA A 64 -4.83 -25.89 -0.64
CA ALA A 64 -5.70 -25.21 0.30
C ALA A 64 -6.40 -24.02 -0.36
N ILE A 65 -7.62 -23.74 0.08
CA ILE A 65 -8.39 -22.59 -0.34
C ILE A 65 -9.08 -21.95 0.87
N ALA A 66 -9.07 -20.62 0.91
CA ALA A 66 -9.90 -19.86 1.83
C ALA A 66 -11.25 -19.62 1.15
N TYR A 67 -12.29 -20.30 1.62
CA TYR A 67 -13.67 -20.04 1.25
C TYR A 67 -14.17 -18.89 2.12
N LYS A 68 -14.41 -17.72 1.53
CA LYS A 68 -14.96 -16.58 2.26
C LYS A 68 -16.48 -16.67 2.27
N PHE A 69 -17.09 -16.42 3.42
CA PHE A 69 -18.54 -16.30 3.51
C PHE A 69 -19.01 -15.06 2.73
N ALA A 70 -20.30 -15.03 2.40
CA ALA A 70 -20.90 -13.81 1.88
C ALA A 70 -20.64 -12.67 2.87
N ALA A 71 -20.15 -11.54 2.36
CA ALA A 71 -19.89 -10.38 3.18
C ALA A 71 -21.19 -10.01 3.91
N GLU A 72 -21.08 -9.79 5.22
CA GLU A 72 -22.24 -9.33 5.97
C GLU A 72 -22.70 -8.01 5.34
N ARG A 73 -24.00 -7.95 5.05
CA ARG A 73 -24.67 -6.82 4.42
C ARG A 73 -25.64 -6.25 5.43
N ALA A 74 -25.55 -4.95 5.68
CA ALA A 74 -26.51 -4.26 6.53
C ALA A 74 -27.29 -3.23 5.73
N LEU A 75 -28.58 -3.11 6.02
CA LEU A 75 -29.42 -2.05 5.49
C LEU A 75 -29.43 -0.88 6.47
N THR A 76 -29.13 0.32 6.00
CA THR A 76 -29.16 1.53 6.84
C THR A 76 -29.54 2.75 6.01
N LYS A 77 -30.05 3.78 6.68
CA LYS A 77 -30.54 4.98 6.04
C LYS A 77 -29.39 5.90 5.61
N LEU A 78 -29.45 6.42 4.39
CA LEU A 78 -28.61 7.51 3.93
C LEU A 78 -29.03 8.82 4.62
N ARG A 79 -28.08 9.50 5.25
CA ARG A 79 -28.29 10.86 5.78
C ARG A 79 -28.01 11.90 4.72
N PHE A 80 -26.81 11.86 4.14
CA PHE A 80 -26.38 12.75 3.06
C PHE A 80 -25.12 12.19 2.40
N VAL A 81 -24.80 12.67 1.20
CA VAL A 81 -23.54 12.35 0.51
C VAL A 81 -22.59 13.54 0.63
N SER A 82 -21.36 13.27 1.06
CA SER A 82 -20.26 14.24 1.04
C SER A 82 -19.28 13.90 -0.09
N PHE A 83 -18.61 14.90 -0.64
CA PHE A 83 -17.63 14.72 -1.70
C PHE A 83 -16.24 15.08 -1.16
N GLU A 84 -15.36 14.10 -1.11
CA GLU A 84 -14.01 14.27 -0.57
C GLU A 84 -12.99 14.36 -1.71
N VAL A 85 -12.07 15.30 -1.60
CA VAL A 85 -11.02 15.53 -2.60
C VAL A 85 -9.76 14.82 -2.12
N GLY A 86 -9.29 13.84 -2.88
CA GLY A 86 -8.05 13.14 -2.58
C GLY A 86 -6.80 13.94 -3.00
N ARG A 87 -5.63 13.45 -2.57
CA ARG A 87 -4.30 13.98 -2.91
C ARG A 87 -4.11 14.31 -4.40
N MET A 88 -4.59 13.43 -5.29
CA MET A 88 -4.44 13.55 -6.74
C MET A 88 -5.59 14.36 -7.39
N GLY A 89 -6.41 15.04 -6.59
CA GLY A 89 -7.57 15.79 -7.05
C GLY A 89 -8.82 14.94 -7.29
N ILE A 90 -8.74 13.61 -7.22
CA ILE A 90 -9.89 12.70 -7.39
C ILE A 90 -10.98 13.04 -6.36
N VAL A 91 -12.18 13.34 -6.85
CA VAL A 91 -13.35 13.63 -6.01
C VAL A 91 -14.14 12.34 -5.79
N THR A 92 -14.16 11.88 -4.55
CA THR A 92 -14.81 10.62 -4.17
C THR A 92 -16.09 10.91 -3.40
N PRO A 93 -17.24 10.38 -3.85
CA PRO A 93 -18.47 10.47 -3.10
C PRO A 93 -18.47 9.49 -1.91
N VAL A 94 -18.91 9.96 -0.75
CA VAL A 94 -18.99 9.19 0.49
C VAL A 94 -20.40 9.30 1.06
N ALA A 95 -21.05 8.16 1.23
CA ALA A 95 -22.34 8.08 1.90
C ALA A 95 -22.15 8.23 3.41
N ASN A 96 -22.81 9.21 4.01
CA ASN A 96 -22.91 9.37 5.46
C ASN A 96 -24.23 8.75 5.92
N LEU A 97 -24.13 7.74 6.78
CA LEU A 97 -25.20 6.80 7.05
C LEU A 97 -25.69 6.94 8.49
N GLU A 98 -26.91 6.47 8.76
CA GLU A 98 -27.28 6.14 10.13
C GLU A 98 -26.36 5.03 10.66
N PRO A 99 -25.82 5.17 11.88
CA PRO A 99 -24.87 4.20 12.43
C PRO A 99 -25.46 2.79 12.44
N VAL A 100 -24.75 1.85 11.81
CA VAL A 100 -25.19 0.45 11.72
C VAL A 100 -24.08 -0.51 12.13
N LEU A 101 -24.41 -1.55 12.88
CA LEU A 101 -23.45 -2.57 13.27
C LEU A 101 -23.21 -3.49 12.07
N LEU A 102 -21.95 -3.62 11.65
CA LEU A 102 -21.55 -4.46 10.52
C LEU A 102 -20.21 -5.12 10.80
N SER A 103 -20.20 -6.45 10.88
CA SER A 103 -19.02 -7.26 11.17
C SER A 103 -18.29 -6.78 12.43
N GLY A 104 -19.03 -6.60 13.53
CA GLY A 104 -18.50 -6.25 14.84
C GLY A 104 -18.10 -4.78 15.05
N THR A 105 -18.22 -3.90 14.05
CA THR A 105 -17.95 -2.46 14.21
C THR A 105 -19.12 -1.62 13.73
N VAL A 106 -19.25 -0.41 14.28
CA VAL A 106 -20.26 0.55 13.83
C VAL A 106 -19.76 1.26 12.57
N VAL A 107 -20.48 1.09 11.46
CA VAL A 107 -20.24 1.81 10.20
C VAL A 107 -21.12 3.05 10.16
N LYS A 108 -20.50 4.21 9.91
CA LYS A 108 -21.19 5.51 9.73
C LYS A 108 -20.96 6.11 8.35
N ARG A 109 -19.95 5.62 7.63
CA ARG A 109 -19.48 6.16 6.35
C ARG A 109 -19.13 5.00 5.43
N ALA A 110 -19.50 5.11 4.16
CA ALA A 110 -19.19 4.10 3.15
C ALA A 110 -18.89 4.76 1.80
N SER A 111 -17.94 4.19 1.05
CA SER A 111 -17.61 4.71 -0.27
C SER A 111 -18.72 4.43 -1.27
N LEU A 112 -19.01 5.42 -2.11
CA LEU A 112 -19.85 5.30 -3.31
C LEU A 112 -19.00 5.14 -4.58
N HIS A 113 -17.67 5.06 -4.45
CA HIS A 113 -16.68 4.94 -5.53
C HIS A 113 -16.61 6.13 -6.49
N ASN A 114 -17.65 6.40 -7.28
CA ASN A 114 -17.70 7.46 -8.28
C ASN A 114 -19.15 7.80 -8.67
N GLU A 115 -19.32 8.78 -9.56
CA GLU A 115 -20.64 9.21 -10.06
C GLU A 115 -21.40 8.07 -10.76
N ASP A 116 -20.72 7.25 -11.56
CA ASP A 116 -21.36 6.20 -12.35
C ASP A 116 -22.02 5.15 -11.44
N ILE A 117 -21.41 4.86 -10.28
CA ILE A 117 -22.00 3.98 -9.27
C ILE A 117 -23.22 4.62 -8.60
N ILE A 118 -23.20 5.93 -8.32
CA ILE A 118 -24.38 6.64 -7.79
C ILE A 118 -25.55 6.53 -8.77
N ARG A 119 -25.29 6.80 -10.07
CA ARG A 119 -26.31 6.76 -11.12
C ARG A 119 -26.81 5.35 -11.40
N SER A 120 -25.91 4.36 -11.48
CA SER A 120 -26.29 2.97 -11.76
C SER A 120 -27.06 2.31 -10.61
N LEU A 121 -26.77 2.68 -9.36
CA LEU A 121 -27.55 2.25 -8.20
C LEU A 121 -28.82 3.09 -7.98
N ASP A 122 -29.01 4.16 -8.76
CA ASP A 122 -30.16 5.07 -8.70
C ASP A 122 -30.39 5.64 -7.28
N ILE A 123 -29.32 6.12 -6.64
CA ILE A 123 -29.38 6.55 -5.23
C ILE A 123 -30.09 7.89 -5.08
N HIS A 124 -31.06 7.96 -4.17
CA HIS A 124 -31.82 9.16 -3.83
C HIS A 124 -31.61 9.58 -2.37
N GLU A 125 -31.91 10.84 -2.06
CA GLU A 125 -31.82 11.37 -0.69
C GLU A 125 -32.72 10.59 0.28
N GLY A 126 -32.15 10.19 1.41
CA GLY A 126 -32.88 9.47 2.45
C GLY A 126 -33.16 7.99 2.15
N ASP A 127 -32.64 7.45 1.03
CA ASP A 127 -32.77 6.03 0.68
C ASP A 127 -32.21 5.11 1.76
N MET A 128 -32.77 3.89 1.82
CA MET A 128 -32.19 2.79 2.58
C MET A 128 -31.14 2.11 1.71
N LEU A 129 -29.87 2.17 2.14
CA LEU A 129 -28.73 1.66 1.41
C LEU A 129 -28.21 0.37 2.04
N TYR A 130 -27.86 -0.57 1.17
CA TYR A 130 -27.14 -1.74 1.59
C TYR A 130 -25.64 -1.50 1.61
N VAL A 131 -25.03 -1.83 2.74
CA VAL A 131 -23.61 -1.60 3.02
C VAL A 131 -22.93 -2.93 3.28
N GLU A 132 -21.78 -3.13 2.66
CA GLU A 132 -20.92 -4.30 2.86
C GLU A 132 -19.48 -3.85 3.12
N LYS A 133 -18.71 -4.68 3.82
CA LYS A 133 -17.26 -4.44 3.96
C LYS A 133 -16.46 -5.31 3.01
N GLY A 134 -15.80 -4.66 2.05
CA GLY A 134 -14.79 -5.31 1.20
C GLY A 134 -13.64 -5.85 2.06
N GLY A 135 -13.42 -7.17 2.01
CA GLY A 135 -12.42 -7.84 2.82
C GLY A 135 -12.60 -7.64 4.33
N GLU A 136 -13.85 -7.40 4.77
CA GLU A 136 -14.23 -7.10 6.17
C GLU A 136 -13.69 -5.80 6.77
N ILE A 137 -13.04 -4.95 5.96
CA ILE A 137 -12.45 -3.70 6.42
C ILE A 137 -13.14 -2.48 5.82
N ILE A 138 -13.20 -2.37 4.49
CA ILE A 138 -13.59 -1.11 3.82
C ILE A 138 -15.09 -1.12 3.48
N PRO A 139 -15.92 -0.27 4.12
CA PRO A 139 -17.35 -0.21 3.83
C PRO A 139 -17.64 0.42 2.46
N LYS A 140 -18.50 -0.22 1.67
CA LYS A 140 -18.97 0.25 0.36
C LYS A 140 -20.48 0.03 0.23
N ILE A 141 -21.13 0.89 -0.54
CA ILE A 141 -22.54 0.72 -0.89
C ILE A 141 -22.66 -0.30 -2.02
N THR A 142 -23.55 -1.29 -1.86
CA THR A 142 -23.77 -2.34 -2.86
C THR A 142 -25.17 -2.33 -3.48
N GLY A 143 -26.08 -1.49 -2.96
CA GLY A 143 -27.39 -1.31 -3.56
C GLY A 143 -28.33 -0.45 -2.72
N VAL A 144 -29.53 -0.28 -3.25
CA VAL A 144 -30.62 0.49 -2.65
C VAL A 144 -31.81 -0.42 -2.42
N ASP A 145 -32.48 -0.27 -1.28
CA ASP A 145 -33.82 -0.81 -1.08
C ASP A 145 -34.86 0.17 -1.62
N GLN A 146 -35.28 -0.04 -2.87
CA GLN A 146 -36.25 0.82 -3.55
C GLN A 146 -37.65 0.74 -2.93
N SER A 147 -37.98 -0.34 -2.21
CA SER A 147 -39.30 -0.49 -1.59
C SER A 147 -39.53 0.51 -0.46
N GLY A 148 -38.44 0.95 0.20
CA GLY A 148 -38.46 1.97 1.26
C GLY A 148 -38.33 3.40 0.76
N ARG A 149 -38.26 3.65 -0.56
CA ARG A 149 -38.06 4.99 -1.11
C ARG A 149 -39.27 5.88 -0.86
N ARG A 150 -39.00 7.09 -0.34
CA ARG A 150 -40.04 8.09 -0.11
C ARG A 150 -40.54 8.66 -1.44
N PRO A 151 -41.87 8.85 -1.62
CA PRO A 151 -42.38 9.55 -2.79
C PRO A 151 -41.76 10.95 -2.91
N GLY A 152 -41.26 11.29 -4.09
CA GLY A 152 -40.63 12.59 -4.36
C GLY A 152 -39.21 12.78 -3.79
N ALA A 153 -38.54 11.71 -3.34
CA ALA A 153 -37.12 11.78 -3.03
C ALA A 153 -36.33 12.28 -4.26
N LEU A 154 -35.35 13.16 -4.06
CA LEU A 154 -34.51 13.70 -5.12
C LEU A 154 -33.30 12.78 -5.38
N PRO A 155 -32.87 12.60 -6.63
CA PRO A 155 -31.66 11.85 -6.93
C PRO A 155 -30.44 12.56 -6.34
N VAL A 156 -29.45 11.78 -5.88
CA VAL A 156 -28.18 12.34 -5.45
C VAL A 156 -27.40 12.79 -6.68
N GLU A 157 -27.15 14.10 -6.79
CA GLU A 157 -26.36 14.67 -7.86
C GLU A 157 -24.88 14.76 -7.47
N PHE A 158 -24.00 14.53 -8.44
CA PHE A 158 -22.57 14.73 -8.27
C PHE A 158 -22.23 16.22 -8.36
N VAL A 159 -21.28 16.67 -7.53
CA VAL A 159 -20.87 18.09 -7.54
C VAL A 159 -20.17 18.48 -8.85
N SER A 160 -20.47 19.67 -9.37
CA SER A 160 -19.82 20.21 -10.57
C SER A 160 -18.54 21.01 -10.26
N HIS A 161 -18.39 21.47 -9.02
CA HIS A 161 -17.25 22.24 -8.54
C HIS A 161 -16.60 21.56 -7.33
N CYS A 162 -15.30 21.74 -7.20
CA CYS A 162 -14.53 21.19 -6.10
C CYS A 162 -15.05 21.75 -4.76
N PRO A 163 -15.46 20.90 -3.81
CA PRO A 163 -16.01 21.35 -2.53
C PRO A 163 -14.97 22.05 -1.64
N ALA A 164 -13.68 21.92 -1.95
CA ALA A 164 -12.60 22.50 -1.15
C ALA A 164 -12.07 23.85 -1.69
N CYS A 165 -11.97 24.02 -3.01
CA CYS A 165 -11.41 25.25 -3.62
C CYS A 165 -12.35 25.94 -4.62
N GLY A 166 -13.51 25.35 -4.94
CA GLY A 166 -14.48 25.93 -5.87
C GLY A 166 -14.12 25.78 -7.36
N ALA A 167 -12.96 25.24 -7.72
CA ALA A 167 -12.59 25.03 -9.13
C ALA A 167 -13.58 24.09 -9.85
N PRO A 168 -14.00 24.37 -11.10
CA PRO A 168 -14.80 23.45 -11.90
C PRO A 168 -14.11 22.09 -12.04
N LEU A 169 -14.85 21.01 -11.78
CA LEU A 169 -14.31 19.66 -11.89
C LEU A 169 -14.16 19.26 -13.35
N VAL A 170 -13.14 18.46 -13.63
CA VAL A 170 -12.88 17.89 -14.95
C VAL A 170 -12.93 16.37 -14.86
N ARG A 171 -13.46 15.72 -15.88
CA ARG A 171 -13.46 14.27 -16.04
C ARG A 171 -12.75 13.95 -17.34
N VAL A 172 -11.57 13.33 -17.23
CA VAL A 172 -10.75 12.96 -18.39
C VAL A 172 -11.49 11.88 -19.17
N GLU A 173 -11.48 11.96 -20.50
CA GLU A 173 -12.11 10.96 -21.36
C GLU A 173 -11.57 9.55 -21.06
N GLY A 174 -12.48 8.60 -20.88
CA GLY A 174 -12.13 7.22 -20.49
C GLY A 174 -11.93 6.99 -19.00
N GLU A 175 -11.89 8.04 -18.16
CA GLU A 175 -11.78 7.90 -16.70
C GLU A 175 -13.16 8.01 -16.02
N ALA A 176 -13.38 7.17 -14.99
CA ALA A 176 -14.62 7.16 -14.23
C ALA A 176 -14.72 8.30 -13.18
N ALA A 177 -13.57 8.83 -12.77
CA ALA A 177 -13.46 9.76 -11.65
C ALA A 177 -13.41 11.23 -12.11
N TRP A 178 -14.20 12.07 -11.44
CA TRP A 178 -14.04 13.52 -11.51
C TRP A 178 -12.82 13.96 -10.71
N GLN A 179 -12.16 15.01 -11.20
CA GLN A 179 -10.92 15.51 -10.62
C GLN A 179 -10.94 17.03 -10.50
N CYS A 180 -10.40 17.53 -9.39
CA CYS A 180 -10.11 18.93 -9.21
C CYS A 180 -8.81 19.29 -9.96
N PRO A 181 -8.85 20.19 -10.96
CA PRO A 181 -7.68 20.52 -11.77
C PRO A 181 -6.68 21.44 -11.06
N ASP A 182 -7.09 22.09 -9.96
CA ASP A 182 -6.24 23.01 -9.21
C ASP A 182 -5.20 22.26 -8.35
N LYS A 183 -4.17 21.74 -9.03
CA LYS A 183 -3.11 20.95 -8.41
C LYS A 183 -2.38 21.76 -7.32
N PHE A 184 -2.18 23.06 -7.47
CA PHE A 184 -1.30 23.85 -6.60
C PHE A 184 -2.02 24.74 -5.59
N GLY A 185 -3.31 25.04 -5.79
CA GLY A 185 -4.12 25.86 -4.87
C GLY A 185 -5.10 25.07 -4.01
N CYS A 186 -5.47 23.85 -4.40
CA CYS A 186 -6.49 23.08 -3.68
C CYS A 186 -5.96 22.53 -2.34
N PRO A 187 -6.52 22.97 -1.18
CA PRO A 187 -5.98 22.60 0.13
C PRO A 187 -5.85 21.08 0.40
N PRO A 188 -6.87 20.24 0.17
CA PRO A 188 -6.75 18.80 0.41
C PRO A 188 -5.75 18.11 -0.52
N GLN A 189 -5.50 18.65 -1.73
CA GLN A 189 -4.46 18.10 -2.61
C GLN A 189 -3.06 18.39 -2.05
N ILE A 190 -2.83 19.61 -1.55
CA ILE A 190 -1.57 19.99 -0.92
C ILE A 190 -1.36 19.18 0.36
N ALA A 191 -2.36 19.11 1.25
CA ALA A 191 -2.31 18.36 2.50
C ALA A 191 -2.00 16.88 2.25
N GLY A 192 -2.73 16.26 1.31
CA GLY A 192 -2.49 14.87 0.93
C GLY A 192 -1.11 14.63 0.30
N ARG A 193 -0.54 15.60 -0.42
CA ARG A 193 0.83 15.48 -0.95
C ARG A 193 1.88 15.62 0.15
N VAL A 194 1.66 16.50 1.12
CA VAL A 194 2.49 16.60 2.32
C VAL A 194 2.44 15.29 3.11
N GLU A 195 1.24 14.75 3.35
CA GLU A 195 1.05 13.47 4.04
C GLU A 195 1.74 12.31 3.31
N HIS A 196 1.59 12.24 1.98
CA HIS A 196 2.32 11.27 1.17
C HIS A 196 3.83 11.47 1.28
N PHE A 197 4.32 12.70 1.22
CA PHE A 197 5.75 12.98 1.29
C PHE A 197 6.36 12.48 2.61
N VAL A 198 5.72 12.77 3.74
CA VAL A 198 6.23 12.40 5.08
C VAL A 198 6.08 10.92 5.42
N GLY A 199 5.24 10.17 4.71
CA GLY A 199 4.92 8.80 5.10
C GLY A 199 6.11 7.82 5.09
N ARG A 200 5.95 6.71 5.82
CA ARG A 200 7.03 5.75 6.16
C ARG A 200 7.81 5.19 4.97
N LYS A 201 7.17 4.96 3.82
CA LYS A 201 7.81 4.43 2.60
C LYS A 201 8.36 5.53 1.68
N MET A 202 8.12 6.80 2.02
CA MET A 202 8.49 7.98 1.24
C MET A 202 9.67 8.63 1.97
N MET A 203 9.51 9.77 2.63
CA MET A 203 10.60 10.41 3.37
C MET A 203 10.74 9.97 4.83
N ASN A 204 9.78 9.19 5.36
CA ASN A 204 9.80 8.69 6.75
C ASN A 204 10.03 9.80 7.79
N ILE A 205 9.23 10.86 7.69
CA ILE A 205 9.28 12.00 8.61
C ILE A 205 8.21 11.77 9.68
N ASP A 206 8.65 11.54 10.92
CA ASP A 206 7.74 11.39 12.04
C ASP A 206 7.23 12.75 12.55
N GLY A 207 6.05 12.75 13.17
CA GLY A 207 5.46 13.93 13.81
C GLY A 207 4.62 14.81 12.89
N VAL A 208 4.58 14.50 11.60
CA VAL A 208 3.68 15.13 10.63
C VAL A 208 2.70 14.08 10.11
N GLY A 209 1.45 14.16 10.55
CA GLY A 209 0.32 13.39 9.99
C GLY A 209 -0.66 14.31 9.24
N GLU A 210 -1.81 13.78 8.84
CA GLU A 210 -2.87 14.54 8.14
C GLU A 210 -3.26 15.83 8.89
N GLU A 211 -3.56 15.74 10.19
CA GLU A 211 -3.94 16.89 11.02
C GLU A 211 -2.82 17.95 11.13
N THR A 212 -1.58 17.50 11.32
CA THR A 212 -0.42 18.39 11.40
C THR A 212 -0.15 19.08 10.07
N ALA A 213 -0.25 18.36 8.96
CA ALA A 213 -0.09 18.92 7.62
C ALA A 213 -1.13 20.02 7.38
N GLN A 214 -2.40 19.76 7.74
CA GLN A 214 -3.46 20.75 7.65
C GLN A 214 -3.21 21.96 8.56
N LEU A 215 -2.67 21.74 9.76
CA LEU A 215 -2.33 22.81 10.69
C LEU A 215 -1.23 23.73 10.15
N PHE A 216 -0.15 23.16 9.60
CA PHE A 216 0.93 23.92 8.95
C PHE A 216 0.41 24.73 7.76
N MET A 217 -0.50 24.15 6.98
CA MET A 217 -1.12 24.85 5.86
C MET A 217 -2.03 26.00 6.31
N ASN A 218 -2.89 25.77 7.30
CA ASN A 218 -3.81 26.79 7.83
C ASN A 218 -3.05 27.98 8.45
N ALA A 219 -1.88 27.72 9.03
CA ALA A 219 -0.98 28.74 9.55
C ALA A 219 -0.14 29.44 8.45
N GLY A 220 -0.27 29.03 7.19
CA GLY A 220 0.49 29.56 6.06
C GLY A 220 1.97 29.17 6.04
N LEU A 221 2.38 28.22 6.88
CA LEU A 221 3.77 27.77 7.01
C LEU A 221 4.17 26.81 5.88
N VAL A 222 3.22 26.02 5.37
CA VAL A 222 3.45 25.02 4.33
C VAL A 222 2.44 25.20 3.20
N ARG A 223 2.91 25.36 1.98
CA ARG A 223 2.11 25.43 0.73
C ARG A 223 2.49 24.31 -0.24
N ASN A 224 3.69 23.74 -0.08
CA ASN A 224 4.17 22.58 -0.81
C ASN A 224 5.19 21.80 0.04
N ILE A 225 5.57 20.61 -0.44
CA ILE A 225 6.46 19.69 0.28
C ILE A 225 7.85 20.28 0.58
N ALA A 226 8.35 21.24 -0.21
CA ALA A 226 9.65 21.84 0.03
C ALA A 226 9.64 22.81 1.22
N ASP A 227 8.50 23.45 1.51
CA ASP A 227 8.36 24.37 2.65
C ASP A 227 8.58 23.66 4.00
N LEU A 228 8.42 22.33 4.05
CA LEU A 228 8.71 21.55 5.26
C LEU A 228 10.14 21.73 5.75
N TYR A 229 11.10 21.92 4.84
CA TYR A 229 12.52 22.06 5.19
C TYR A 229 12.90 23.50 5.61
N ASP A 230 11.96 24.44 5.49
CA ASP A 230 12.13 25.82 5.98
C ASP A 230 11.50 26.03 7.37
N LEU A 231 10.78 25.03 7.89
CA LEU A 231 10.12 25.12 9.19
C LEU A 231 11.13 25.31 10.31
N THR A 232 10.84 26.27 11.20
CA THR A 232 11.65 26.50 12.39
C THR A 232 10.93 26.06 13.67
N MET A 233 11.69 25.90 14.75
CA MET A 233 11.12 25.68 16.09
C MET A 233 10.11 26.77 16.45
N ALA A 234 10.43 28.03 16.14
CA ALA A 234 9.58 29.17 16.47
C ALA A 234 8.23 29.14 15.74
N ASP A 235 8.20 28.64 14.50
CA ASP A 235 6.96 28.52 13.72
C ASP A 235 6.02 27.49 14.35
N MET A 236 6.55 26.33 14.72
CA MET A 236 5.77 25.25 15.32
C MET A 236 5.29 25.58 16.73
N MET A 237 6.10 26.29 17.53
CA MET A 237 5.72 26.68 18.89
C MET A 237 4.54 27.67 18.94
N ARG A 238 4.17 28.30 17.82
CA ARG A 238 2.97 29.14 17.71
C ARG A 238 1.69 28.36 17.43
N LEU A 239 1.80 27.07 17.13
CA LEU A 239 0.68 26.23 16.73
C LEU A 239 0.02 25.57 17.95
N PRO A 240 -1.32 25.46 17.97
CA PRO A 240 -2.02 24.76 19.03
C PRO A 240 -1.62 23.28 19.07
N GLY A 241 -1.36 22.76 20.27
CA GLY A 241 -0.99 21.35 20.48
C GLY A 241 0.48 21.02 20.21
N PHE A 242 1.30 21.98 19.79
CA PHE A 242 2.75 21.81 19.66
C PHE A 242 3.48 22.20 20.94
N GLY A 243 4.33 21.29 21.41
CA GLY A 243 5.32 21.57 22.45
C GLY A 243 6.73 21.41 21.90
N GLU A 244 7.72 21.84 22.67
CA GLU A 244 9.13 21.81 22.27
C GLU A 244 9.57 20.42 21.81
N ARG A 245 9.15 19.36 22.52
CA ARG A 245 9.46 17.97 22.18
C ARG A 245 8.87 17.53 20.83
N SER A 246 7.62 17.89 20.54
CA SER A 246 6.99 17.50 19.27
C SER A 246 7.59 18.27 18.09
N ALA A 247 7.87 19.56 18.27
CA ALA A 247 8.55 20.38 17.28
C ALA A 247 9.98 19.87 17.02
N ARG A 248 10.74 19.55 18.07
CA ARG A 248 12.08 18.94 17.94
C ARG A 248 12.02 17.64 17.15
N LYS A 249 11.07 16.76 17.47
CA LYS A 249 10.89 15.48 16.77
C LYS A 249 10.69 15.67 15.26
N VAL A 250 9.88 16.65 14.85
CA VAL A 250 9.65 16.97 13.44
C VAL A 250 10.95 17.44 12.78
N LEU A 251 11.66 18.39 13.39
CA LEU A 251 12.91 18.93 12.84
C LEU A 251 14.00 17.86 12.72
N ASP A 252 14.17 17.01 13.74
CA ASP A 252 15.16 15.94 13.73
C ASP A 252 14.80 14.89 12.66
N SER A 253 13.51 14.63 12.46
CA SER A 253 13.01 13.72 11.42
C SER A 253 13.19 14.29 10.01
N LEU A 254 13.02 15.61 9.84
CA LEU A 254 13.32 16.31 8.58
C LEU A 254 14.81 16.23 8.25
N GLU A 255 15.69 16.43 9.22
CA GLU A 255 17.13 16.30 9.01
C GLU A 255 17.51 14.87 8.62
N ALA A 256 17.00 13.87 9.36
CA ALA A 256 17.23 12.46 9.04
C ALA A 256 16.69 12.06 7.66
N SER A 257 15.60 12.69 7.19
CA SER A 257 15.02 12.39 5.89
C SER A 257 15.93 12.75 4.70
N LYS A 258 16.92 13.62 4.89
CA LYS A 258 17.85 14.02 3.82
C LYS A 258 18.70 12.87 3.29
N THR A 259 18.93 11.85 4.13
CA THR A 259 19.69 10.63 3.77
C THR A 259 18.82 9.54 3.15
N VAL A 260 17.54 9.82 2.87
CA VAL A 260 16.64 8.85 2.25
C VAL A 260 17.09 8.58 0.80
N PRO A 261 17.14 7.30 0.37
CA PRO A 261 17.55 6.94 -0.98
C PRO A 261 16.73 7.62 -2.09
N PHE A 262 17.39 7.88 -3.23
CA PHE A 262 16.79 8.61 -4.35
C PHE A 262 15.50 7.99 -4.92
N ASP A 263 15.36 6.66 -4.94
CA ASP A 263 14.11 6.01 -5.36
C ASP A 263 12.91 6.41 -4.51
N ARG A 264 13.15 6.59 -3.20
CA ARG A 264 12.13 7.05 -2.26
C ARG A 264 11.87 8.54 -2.39
N VAL A 265 12.88 9.35 -2.71
CA VAL A 265 12.70 10.77 -3.04
C VAL A 265 11.79 10.91 -4.27
N VAL A 266 12.07 10.18 -5.35
CA VAL A 266 11.22 10.18 -6.56
C VAL A 266 9.80 9.69 -6.27
N TYR A 267 9.66 8.65 -5.43
CA TYR A 267 8.34 8.20 -5.00
C TYR A 267 7.60 9.27 -4.17
N ALA A 268 8.31 10.01 -3.31
CA ALA A 268 7.75 11.08 -2.47
C ALA A 268 7.26 12.29 -3.28
N LEU A 269 7.83 12.55 -4.48
CA LEU A 269 7.40 13.62 -5.38
C LEU A 269 5.94 13.50 -5.86
N SER A 270 5.30 12.35 -5.65
CA SER A 270 3.88 12.15 -5.95
C SER A 270 3.54 12.30 -7.45
N ILE A 271 4.44 11.87 -8.33
CA ILE A 271 4.22 11.88 -9.79
C ILE A 271 3.07 10.89 -10.13
N PRO A 272 2.07 11.28 -10.95
CA PRO A 272 0.98 10.40 -11.34
C PRO A 272 1.47 9.06 -11.91
N PHE A 273 0.85 7.96 -11.49
CA PHE A 273 1.19 6.56 -11.84
C PHE A 273 2.57 6.06 -11.41
N VAL A 274 3.39 6.88 -10.75
CA VAL A 274 4.70 6.47 -10.23
C VAL A 274 4.55 6.00 -8.77
N GLY A 275 4.31 4.71 -8.59
CA GLY A 275 4.35 4.05 -7.28
C GLY A 275 5.76 3.61 -6.87
N ASP A 276 5.93 3.13 -5.63
CA ASP A 276 7.20 2.63 -5.06
C ASP A 276 8.01 1.75 -6.03
N THR A 277 7.38 0.71 -6.61
CA THR A 277 8.04 -0.18 -7.56
C THR A 277 8.43 0.48 -8.87
N VAL A 278 7.64 1.46 -9.33
CA VAL A 278 7.92 2.20 -10.57
C VAL A 278 9.06 3.19 -10.33
N ALA A 279 9.04 3.91 -9.20
CA ALA A 279 10.10 4.83 -8.81
C ALA A 279 11.46 4.14 -8.77
N LYS A 280 11.56 2.96 -8.15
CA LYS A 280 12.78 2.13 -8.15
C LYS A 280 13.30 1.74 -9.54
N LYS A 281 12.40 1.52 -10.50
CA LYS A 281 12.80 1.20 -11.88
C LYS A 281 13.26 2.44 -12.62
N ILE A 282 12.53 3.55 -12.45
CA ILE A 282 12.90 4.85 -13.01
C ILE A 282 14.29 5.24 -12.52
N THR A 283 14.54 5.22 -11.21
CA THR A 283 15.83 5.69 -10.67
C THR A 283 17.00 4.76 -10.95
N ARG A 284 16.75 3.49 -11.32
CA ARG A 284 17.79 2.60 -11.86
C ARG A 284 18.17 2.96 -13.29
N ALA A 285 17.20 3.35 -14.11
CA ALA A 285 17.45 3.76 -15.50
C ALA A 285 17.96 5.20 -15.59
N PHE A 286 17.53 6.06 -14.67
CA PHE A 286 17.87 7.48 -14.57
C PHE A 286 18.43 7.75 -13.17
N PRO A 287 19.74 7.53 -12.94
CA PRO A 287 20.35 7.55 -11.60
C PRO A 287 20.50 8.94 -10.98
N SER A 288 20.08 10.00 -11.66
CA SER A 288 19.99 11.34 -11.06
C SER A 288 18.69 12.03 -11.46
N ILE A 289 18.25 12.98 -10.63
CA ILE A 289 17.06 13.79 -10.92
C ILE A 289 17.23 14.59 -12.22
N ASP A 290 18.46 15.02 -12.54
CA ASP A 290 18.75 15.76 -13.77
C ASP A 290 18.59 14.89 -15.01
N LEU A 291 19.07 13.65 -14.97
CA LEU A 291 18.86 12.69 -16.05
C LEU A 291 17.37 12.39 -16.22
N LEU A 292 16.64 12.22 -15.11
CA LEU A 292 15.19 12.00 -15.15
C LEU A 292 14.43 13.21 -15.73
N MET A 293 14.86 14.43 -15.40
CA MET A 293 14.28 15.68 -15.91
C MET A 293 14.55 15.92 -17.40
N GLN A 294 15.64 15.36 -17.93
CA GLN A 294 16.05 15.48 -19.34
C GLN A 294 15.54 14.31 -20.20
N ALA A 295 15.12 13.22 -19.58
CA ALA A 295 14.65 12.02 -20.28
C ALA A 295 13.50 12.34 -21.24
N SER A 296 13.52 11.73 -22.40
CA SER A 296 12.41 11.76 -23.35
C SER A 296 11.35 10.71 -23.00
N ALA A 297 10.12 10.92 -23.50
CA ALA A 297 9.05 9.94 -23.34
C ALA A 297 9.43 8.55 -23.91
N ALA A 298 10.20 8.51 -25.00
CA ALA A 298 10.66 7.27 -25.62
C ALA A 298 11.66 6.51 -24.74
N GLU A 299 12.62 7.21 -24.12
CA GLU A 299 13.59 6.60 -23.20
C GLU A 299 12.91 6.07 -21.93
N LEU A 300 11.96 6.84 -21.38
CA LEU A 300 11.17 6.41 -20.23
C LEU A 300 10.35 5.16 -20.58
N ALA A 301 9.64 5.16 -21.71
CA ALA A 301 8.83 4.02 -22.15
C ALA A 301 9.66 2.78 -22.55
N ALA A 302 10.94 2.94 -22.88
CA ALA A 302 11.85 1.82 -23.13
C ALA A 302 12.25 1.09 -21.83
N THR A 303 12.05 1.72 -20.67
CA THR A 303 12.32 1.08 -19.38
C THR A 303 11.28 -0.01 -19.10
N LYS A 304 11.75 -1.19 -18.69
CA LYS A 304 10.87 -2.34 -18.42
C LYS A 304 9.76 -1.99 -17.42
N ASP A 305 8.53 -2.34 -17.77
CA ASP A 305 7.31 -2.08 -17.01
C ASP A 305 6.93 -0.59 -16.86
N ILE A 306 7.54 0.30 -17.66
CA ILE A 306 7.13 1.70 -17.81
C ILE A 306 6.39 1.84 -19.13
N GLY A 307 5.06 2.00 -19.06
CA GLY A 307 4.23 2.24 -20.24
C GLY A 307 4.17 3.72 -20.64
N PRO A 308 3.60 4.04 -21.82
CA PRO A 308 3.52 5.40 -22.34
C PRO A 308 2.82 6.36 -21.37
N ARG A 309 1.73 5.93 -20.72
CA ARG A 309 1.00 6.75 -19.72
C ARG A 309 1.85 7.17 -18.52
N ILE A 310 2.78 6.31 -18.08
CA ILE A 310 3.71 6.64 -16.98
C ILE A 310 4.78 7.61 -17.50
N ALA A 311 5.35 7.34 -18.67
CA ALA A 311 6.33 8.21 -19.32
C ALA A 311 5.77 9.63 -19.50
N ASP A 312 4.59 9.77 -20.09
CA ASP A 312 3.92 11.06 -20.30
C ASP A 312 3.67 11.81 -18.99
N SER A 313 3.31 11.08 -17.91
CA SER A 313 3.07 11.70 -16.60
C SER A 313 4.36 12.23 -15.96
N VAL A 314 5.48 11.54 -16.16
CA VAL A 314 6.80 12.01 -15.72
C VAL A 314 7.21 13.26 -16.51
N ILE A 315 7.02 13.24 -17.84
CA ILE A 315 7.30 14.41 -18.70
C ILE A 315 6.42 15.60 -18.31
N GLU A 316 5.11 15.42 -18.17
CA GLU A 316 4.18 16.49 -17.77
C GLU A 316 4.55 17.06 -16.39
N TYR A 317 4.93 16.20 -15.45
CA TYR A 317 5.35 16.63 -14.12
C TYR A 317 6.56 17.56 -14.20
N PHE A 318 7.61 17.17 -14.92
CA PHE A 318 8.82 18.00 -15.05
C PHE A 318 8.66 19.11 -16.08
N ALA A 319 7.68 19.12 -16.97
CA ALA A 319 7.38 20.27 -17.83
C ALA A 319 6.82 21.45 -17.04
N ASN A 320 6.23 21.21 -15.86
CA ASN A 320 5.67 22.26 -15.02
C ASN A 320 6.75 23.01 -14.21
N PRO A 321 6.89 24.34 -14.36
CA PRO A 321 7.89 25.13 -13.63
C PRO A 321 7.75 25.07 -12.10
N ALA A 322 6.54 24.97 -11.56
CA ALA A 322 6.31 24.88 -10.12
C ALA A 322 6.87 23.57 -9.54
N ASN A 323 6.72 22.45 -10.26
CA ASN A 323 7.30 21.17 -9.85
C ASN A 323 8.83 21.21 -9.90
N ARG A 324 9.42 21.80 -10.96
CA ARG A 324 10.88 22.01 -11.03
C ARG A 324 11.37 22.84 -9.84
N SER A 325 10.69 23.94 -9.52
CA SER A 325 11.04 24.77 -8.37
C SER A 325 11.00 24.01 -7.04
N ILE A 326 10.00 23.14 -6.84
CA ILE A 326 9.93 22.27 -5.66
C ILE A 326 11.16 21.34 -5.60
N VAL A 327 11.49 20.68 -6.71
CA VAL A 327 12.65 19.78 -6.79
C VAL A 327 13.96 20.51 -6.49
N GLU A 328 14.16 21.71 -7.05
CA GLU A 328 15.35 22.52 -6.77
C GLU A 328 15.44 22.94 -5.29
N ARG A 329 14.33 23.28 -4.66
CA ARG A 329 14.32 23.62 -3.23
C ARG A 329 14.62 22.40 -2.36
N LEU A 330 14.08 21.23 -2.71
CA LEU A 330 14.41 19.98 -2.04
C LEU A 330 15.90 19.63 -2.22
N ARG A 331 16.47 19.87 -3.41
CA ARG A 331 17.90 19.70 -3.67
C ARG A 331 18.73 20.64 -2.79
N ALA A 332 18.35 21.92 -2.72
CA ALA A 332 19.01 22.92 -1.88
C ALA A 332 18.90 22.60 -0.37
N ALA A 333 17.82 21.95 0.05
CA ALA A 333 17.66 21.46 1.42
C ALA A 333 18.57 20.25 1.74
N GLY A 334 19.25 19.67 0.74
CA GLY A 334 20.23 18.59 0.91
C GLY A 334 19.66 17.18 0.73
N LEU A 335 18.49 17.03 0.10
CA LEU A 335 17.94 15.71 -0.20
C LEU A 335 18.79 14.99 -1.24
N GLN A 336 18.84 13.67 -1.14
CA GLN A 336 19.59 12.83 -2.06
C GLN A 336 18.91 12.78 -3.45
N MET A 337 19.43 13.56 -4.39
CA MET A 337 18.92 13.69 -5.76
C MET A 337 19.56 12.74 -6.77
N GLU A 338 20.43 11.85 -6.28
CA GLU A 338 21.15 10.88 -7.08
C GLU A 338 21.08 9.54 -6.37
N ALA A 339 20.91 8.46 -7.15
CA ALA A 339 21.16 7.14 -6.63
C ALA A 339 22.59 7.13 -6.09
N VAL A 340 22.78 6.72 -4.84
CA VAL A 340 24.13 6.30 -4.45
C VAL A 340 24.43 5.17 -5.43
N VAL A 341 25.44 5.37 -6.27
CA VAL A 341 26.00 4.29 -7.07
C VAL A 341 26.35 3.24 -6.02
N ALA A 342 25.52 2.22 -5.89
CA ALA A 342 25.92 1.01 -5.22
C ALA A 342 27.10 0.58 -6.05
N ASP A 343 28.29 0.86 -5.53
CA ASP A 343 29.59 0.68 -6.16
C ASP A 343 29.46 -0.46 -7.17
N ASP A 344 29.32 -0.17 -8.46
CA ASP A 344 29.23 -1.24 -9.47
C ASP A 344 30.54 -2.04 -9.46
N ALA A 345 31.60 -1.48 -8.86
CA ALA A 345 32.83 -2.16 -8.44
C ALA A 345 32.62 -3.30 -7.41
N ARG A 346 31.48 -3.38 -6.73
CA ARG A 346 31.07 -4.46 -5.81
C ARG A 346 29.88 -5.27 -6.30
N GLN A 347 29.30 -4.96 -7.46
CA GLN A 347 28.45 -5.94 -8.14
C GLN A 347 29.36 -7.03 -8.68
N THR A 348 29.14 -8.25 -8.21
CA THR A 348 29.90 -9.42 -8.67
C THR A 348 28.94 -10.43 -9.27
N ASP A 349 29.48 -11.41 -9.96
CA ASP A 349 28.77 -12.58 -10.47
C ASP A 349 29.00 -13.82 -9.58
N LEU A 350 29.48 -13.63 -8.34
CA LEU A 350 29.83 -14.71 -7.42
C LEU A 350 28.65 -15.64 -7.12
N LEU A 351 27.41 -15.13 -7.18
CA LEU A 351 26.18 -15.89 -7.04
C LEU A 351 25.37 -15.97 -8.35
N ALA A 352 25.97 -15.68 -9.51
CA ALA A 352 25.27 -15.74 -10.79
C ALA A 352 24.63 -17.11 -11.04
N GLY A 353 23.34 -17.09 -11.37
CA GLY A 353 22.54 -18.29 -11.60
C GLY A 353 22.15 -19.07 -10.33
N LYS A 354 22.62 -18.65 -9.14
CA LYS A 354 22.27 -19.28 -7.87
C LYS A 354 20.92 -18.81 -7.38
N SER A 355 20.11 -19.73 -6.90
CA SER A 355 18.87 -19.40 -6.20
C SER A 355 18.96 -19.71 -4.71
N VAL A 356 18.73 -18.68 -3.89
CA VAL A 356 19.03 -18.68 -2.46
C VAL A 356 17.76 -18.48 -1.66
N VAL A 357 17.55 -19.25 -0.61
CA VAL A 357 16.44 -19.03 0.35
C VAL A 357 17.01 -18.46 1.64
N ILE A 358 16.49 -17.33 2.10
CA ILE A 358 16.84 -16.79 3.42
C ILE A 358 15.93 -17.40 4.49
N SER A 359 16.49 -17.91 5.59
CA SER A 359 15.71 -18.43 6.71
C SER A 359 16.44 -18.34 8.05
N GLY A 360 15.84 -17.63 9.00
CA GLY A 360 16.38 -17.43 10.35
C GLY A 360 16.35 -15.96 10.75
N THR A 361 16.97 -15.68 11.88
CA THR A 361 17.36 -14.38 12.40
C THR A 361 18.87 -14.21 12.25
N PHE A 362 19.32 -12.99 12.00
CA PHE A 362 20.68 -12.69 11.60
C PHE A 362 21.24 -11.58 12.50
N THR A 363 22.55 -11.56 12.69
CA THR A 363 23.23 -10.68 13.65
C THR A 363 23.93 -9.51 12.98
N ARG A 364 24.44 -9.69 11.76
CA ARG A 364 25.23 -8.69 11.03
C ARG A 364 24.37 -7.85 10.11
N HIS A 365 23.43 -8.46 9.40
CA HIS A 365 22.51 -7.76 8.51
C HIS A 365 21.06 -8.23 8.71
N SER A 366 20.12 -7.34 8.43
CA SER A 366 18.70 -7.67 8.36
C SER A 366 18.39 -8.59 7.18
N ARG A 367 17.22 -9.24 7.22
CA ARG A 367 16.79 -10.11 6.13
C ARG A 367 16.62 -9.39 4.81
N ASP A 368 16.26 -8.10 4.83
CA ASP A 368 16.07 -7.32 3.60
C ASP A 368 17.43 -6.90 3.03
N GLU A 369 18.40 -6.51 3.86
CA GLU A 369 19.78 -6.28 3.43
C GLU A 369 20.40 -7.55 2.82
N TYR A 370 20.14 -8.74 3.37
CA TYR A 370 20.59 -9.98 2.74
C TYR A 370 19.96 -10.26 1.37
N LYS A 371 18.72 -9.82 1.13
CA LYS A 371 18.14 -9.93 -0.22
C LYS A 371 18.89 -9.05 -1.19
N GLU A 372 19.21 -7.84 -0.77
CA GLU A 372 19.98 -6.90 -1.57
C GLU A 372 21.39 -7.43 -1.83
N LEU A 373 22.08 -7.99 -0.82
CA LEU A 373 23.39 -8.63 -0.99
C LEU A 373 23.35 -9.81 -1.98
N ILE A 374 22.32 -10.66 -1.91
CA ILE A 374 22.15 -11.77 -2.86
C ILE A 374 21.95 -11.25 -4.28
N GLU A 375 21.06 -10.27 -4.45
CA GLU A 375 20.76 -9.66 -5.76
C GLU A 375 21.98 -8.91 -6.33
N ARG A 376 22.74 -8.22 -5.48
CA ARG A 376 23.97 -7.49 -5.85
C ARG A 376 25.10 -8.40 -6.34
N ASN A 377 25.13 -9.66 -5.91
CA ASN A 377 26.11 -10.65 -6.34
C ASN A 377 25.58 -11.58 -7.46
N GLY A 378 24.51 -11.18 -8.18
CA GLY A 378 23.95 -11.92 -9.31
C GLY A 378 23.05 -13.10 -8.94
N GLY A 379 22.79 -13.30 -7.64
CA GLY A 379 21.95 -14.36 -7.12
C GLY A 379 20.46 -13.99 -7.12
N LYS A 380 19.61 -15.01 -7.04
CA LYS A 380 18.16 -14.85 -6.97
C LYS A 380 17.63 -15.30 -5.61
N ASN A 381 17.15 -14.36 -4.80
CA ASN A 381 16.42 -14.73 -3.59
C ASN A 381 15.06 -15.34 -3.95
N VAL A 382 14.78 -16.56 -3.44
CA VAL A 382 13.54 -17.30 -3.67
C VAL A 382 12.85 -17.59 -2.33
N GLY A 383 11.52 -17.45 -2.30
CA GLY A 383 10.75 -17.56 -1.06
C GLY A 383 10.61 -18.98 -0.49
N SER A 384 10.91 -20.01 -1.28
CA SER A 384 10.68 -21.41 -0.91
C SER A 384 11.80 -22.33 -1.40
N ILE A 385 12.18 -23.29 -0.56
CA ILE A 385 13.13 -24.36 -0.89
C ILE A 385 12.49 -25.30 -1.92
N SER A 386 13.17 -25.47 -3.06
CA SER A 386 12.79 -26.37 -4.16
C SER A 386 14.03 -27.12 -4.67
N LYS A 387 13.86 -28.10 -5.56
CA LYS A 387 15.01 -28.79 -6.21
C LYS A 387 15.92 -27.86 -7.02
N LYS A 388 15.46 -26.65 -7.36
CA LYS A 388 16.25 -25.64 -8.07
C LYS A 388 17.04 -24.73 -7.13
N THR A 389 16.77 -24.79 -5.83
CA THR A 389 17.43 -23.98 -4.80
C THR A 389 18.85 -24.48 -4.62
N ASP A 390 19.83 -23.60 -4.81
CA ASP A 390 21.24 -23.94 -4.69
C ASP A 390 21.65 -24.06 -3.23
N PHE A 391 21.22 -23.12 -2.38
CA PHE A 391 21.49 -23.18 -0.94
C PHE A 391 20.49 -22.34 -0.12
N VAL A 392 20.48 -22.58 1.19
CA VAL A 392 19.70 -21.79 2.15
C VAL A 392 20.67 -20.99 3.01
N LEU A 393 20.54 -19.65 2.99
CA LEU A 393 21.17 -18.79 3.98
C LEU A 393 20.43 -18.97 5.32
N ALA A 394 21.05 -19.72 6.21
CA ALA A 394 20.50 -20.18 7.47
C ALA A 394 21.03 -19.32 8.62
N GLY A 395 20.17 -18.47 9.16
CA GLY A 395 20.44 -17.74 10.40
C GLY A 395 19.98 -18.54 11.63
N ASP A 396 20.15 -17.92 12.80
CA ASP A 396 19.64 -18.44 14.06
C ASP A 396 18.12 -18.68 13.99
N ASN A 397 17.63 -19.62 14.78
CA ASN A 397 16.19 -19.94 14.82
C ASN A 397 15.57 -20.29 13.45
N MET A 398 16.38 -20.83 12.51
CA MET A 398 15.85 -21.38 11.27
C MET A 398 14.74 -22.41 11.57
N GLY A 399 13.56 -22.18 10.99
CA GLY A 399 12.39 -23.01 11.23
C GLY A 399 12.63 -24.49 10.87
N PRO A 400 12.23 -25.44 11.74
CA PRO A 400 12.55 -26.86 11.58
C PRO A 400 12.04 -27.46 10.26
N SER A 401 10.86 -27.04 9.80
CA SER A 401 10.29 -27.49 8.53
C SER A 401 11.13 -27.12 7.30
N LYS A 402 11.84 -25.98 7.32
CA LYS A 402 12.76 -25.59 6.24
C LYS A 402 14.09 -26.35 6.36
N ARG A 403 14.55 -26.64 7.57
CA ARG A 403 15.78 -27.41 7.81
C ARG A 403 15.60 -28.85 7.31
N ASP A 404 14.49 -29.49 7.66
CA ASP A 404 14.15 -30.85 7.21
C ASP A 404 13.95 -30.91 5.69
N LYS A 405 13.35 -29.86 5.10
CA LYS A 405 13.15 -29.75 3.65
C LYS A 405 14.47 -29.55 2.90
N ALA A 406 15.41 -28.81 3.45
CA ALA A 406 16.74 -28.66 2.87
C ALA A 406 17.49 -30.00 2.92
N ALA A 407 17.49 -30.66 4.08
CA ALA A 407 18.13 -31.96 4.27
C ALA A 407 17.57 -33.04 3.34
N SER A 408 16.24 -33.17 3.24
CA SER A 408 15.60 -34.16 2.37
C SER A 408 15.84 -33.94 0.87
N LEU A 409 16.14 -32.71 0.45
CA LEU A 409 16.45 -32.37 -0.94
C LEU A 409 17.96 -32.28 -1.21
N GLY A 410 18.81 -32.54 -0.20
CA GLY A 410 20.27 -32.43 -0.32
C GLY A 410 20.76 -30.99 -0.55
N ILE A 411 19.98 -29.99 -0.13
CA ILE A 411 20.31 -28.58 -0.35
C ILE A 411 21.15 -28.09 0.83
N PRO A 412 22.35 -27.53 0.58
CA PRO A 412 23.25 -27.07 1.63
C PRO A 412 22.67 -25.90 2.43
N LEU A 413 22.97 -25.90 3.73
CA LEU A 413 22.72 -24.79 4.64
C LEU A 413 24.02 -24.01 4.78
N VAL A 414 23.96 -22.71 4.50
CA VAL A 414 25.10 -21.79 4.59
C VAL A 414 24.82 -20.83 5.72
N ASP A 415 25.70 -20.76 6.71
CA ASP A 415 25.59 -19.82 7.82
C ASP A 415 25.99 -18.38 7.41
N GLU A 416 25.72 -17.43 8.31
CA GLU A 416 25.91 -16.00 8.09
C GLU A 416 27.36 -15.66 7.70
N ASP A 417 28.35 -16.22 8.41
CA ASP A 417 29.77 -15.94 8.17
C ASP A 417 30.28 -16.59 6.86
N THR A 418 29.80 -17.81 6.55
CA THR A 418 30.17 -18.50 5.32
C THR A 418 29.59 -17.79 4.11
N PHE A 419 28.36 -17.28 4.19
CA PHE A 419 27.75 -16.51 3.12
C PHE A 419 28.51 -15.22 2.84
N LEU A 420 28.90 -14.48 3.88
CA LEU A 420 29.69 -13.25 3.71
C LEU A 420 31.04 -13.54 3.03
N LYS A 421 31.72 -14.62 3.43
CA LYS A 421 32.94 -15.08 2.74
C LYS A 421 32.71 -15.44 1.27
N MET A 422 31.56 -16.05 0.93
CA MET A 422 31.23 -16.39 -0.46
C MET A 422 31.07 -15.16 -1.36
N ILE A 423 30.67 -14.02 -0.78
CA ILE A 423 30.48 -12.76 -1.51
C ILE A 423 31.63 -11.75 -1.29
N GLY A 424 32.70 -12.17 -0.59
CA GLY A 424 33.89 -11.36 -0.38
C GLY A 424 33.74 -10.23 0.66
N GLU A 425 32.85 -10.39 1.65
CA GLU A 425 32.64 -9.45 2.77
C GLU A 425 33.18 -9.93 4.13
#